data_AF-A0A962INH9-F1
#
_entry.id   AF-A0A962INH9-F1
#
_cell.length_a   1.000
_cell.length_b   1.000
_cell.length_c   1.000
_cell.angle_alpha   90.00
_cell.angle_beta   90.00
_cell.angle_gamma   90.00
#
_symmetry.space_group_name_H-M   'P 1'
#
loop_
_entity.id
_entity.type
_entity.pdbx_description
1 polymer ?
#
loop_
_entity_poly.entity_id
_entity_poly.type
_entity_poly.pdbx_seq_one_letter_code
_entity_poly.pdbx_strand_id
1 'polypeptide(L)' 'PAERALSWQSLSPQGTPVVRERVWLSLVPGEIRVCGGCHGVNDVDQLGLPGASNPPAALRTLLQHWQQHAGEGFADGFE' A
#
# COMPACT_ATOMS: atom_id res chain seq x y z
N PRO A 1 -11.01 -1.59 4.61
CA PRO A 1 -11.57 -2.55 5.59
C PRO A 1 -11.30 -3.99 5.15
N ALA A 2 -10.91 -4.88 6.06
CA ALA A 2 -10.86 -6.31 5.76
C ALA A 2 -12.26 -6.80 5.34
N GLU A 3 -12.30 -7.86 4.53
CA GLU A 3 -13.55 -8.51 4.07
C GLU A 3 -14.50 -7.61 3.25
N ARG A 4 -14.00 -6.48 2.74
CA ARG A 4 -14.72 -5.63 1.77
C ARG A 4 -13.93 -5.51 0.48
N ALA A 5 -14.65 -5.24 -0.61
CA ALA A 5 -14.04 -4.89 -1.88
C ALA A 5 -13.38 -3.51 -1.75
N LEU A 6 -12.08 -3.44 -2.04
CA LEU A 6 -11.27 -2.23 -2.01
C LEU A 6 -10.73 -1.92 -3.41
N SER A 7 -10.54 -0.63 -3.67
CA SER A 7 -9.77 -0.09 -4.77
C SER A 7 -9.14 1.21 -4.27
N TRP A 8 -8.03 1.63 -4.89
CA TRP A 8 -7.35 2.87 -4.56
C TRP A 8 -6.91 3.61 -5.81
N GLN A 9 -6.54 4.88 -5.62
CA GLN A 9 -6.02 5.74 -6.66
C GLN A 9 -4.88 6.59 -6.12
N SER A 10 -3.85 6.83 -6.93
CA SER A 10 -2.84 7.83 -6.63
C SER A 10 -3.36 9.21 -7.02
N LEU A 11 -3.10 10.21 -6.19
CA LEU A 11 -3.58 11.57 -6.38
C LEU A 11 -2.40 12.50 -6.68
N SER A 12 -2.66 13.53 -7.49
CA SER A 12 -1.80 14.70 -7.57
C SER A 12 -1.85 15.49 -6.24
N PRO A 13 -0.93 16.44 -6.03
CA PRO A 13 -0.99 17.32 -4.86
C PRO A 13 -2.31 18.11 -4.73
N GLN A 14 -3.03 18.29 -5.84
CA GLN A 14 -4.33 18.96 -5.90
C GLN A 14 -5.52 18.00 -5.75
N GLY A 15 -5.28 16.72 -5.48
CA GLY A 15 -6.32 15.70 -5.32
C GLY A 15 -6.86 15.12 -6.63
N THR A 16 -6.26 15.44 -7.78
CA THR A 16 -6.67 14.88 -9.07
C THR A 16 -6.15 13.45 -9.22
N PRO A 17 -6.98 12.44 -9.53
CA PRO A 17 -6.47 11.08 -9.63
C PRO A 17 -5.61 10.86 -10.88
N VAL A 18 -4.39 10.35 -10.68
CA VAL A 18 -3.37 10.13 -11.71
C VAL A 18 -3.34 8.67 -12.17
N VAL A 19 -3.35 7.72 -11.23
CA VAL A 19 -3.47 6.27 -11.50
C VAL A 19 -4.63 5.72 -10.68
N ARG A 20 -5.41 4.79 -11.26
CA ARG A 20 -6.55 4.14 -10.60
C ARG A 20 -6.36 2.63 -10.67
N GLU A 21 -6.53 1.96 -9.54
CA GLU A 21 -6.64 0.51 -9.49
C GLU A 21 -8.00 0.11 -10.06
N ARG A 22 -8.00 -0.62 -11.18
CA ARG A 22 -9.23 -0.97 -11.91
C ARG A 22 -9.75 -2.37 -11.59
N VAL A 23 -9.25 -2.94 -10.50
CA VAL A 23 -9.72 -4.22 -9.97
C VAL A 23 -10.25 -4.05 -8.55
N TRP A 24 -11.06 -5.02 -8.13
CA TRP A 24 -11.46 -5.15 -6.73
C TRP A 24 -10.46 -6.03 -6.00
N LEU A 25 -10.03 -5.57 -4.83
CA LEU A 25 -9.12 -6.28 -3.95
C LEU A 25 -9.83 -6.63 -2.66
N SER A 26 -9.63 -7.86 -2.19
CA SER A 26 -10.08 -8.34 -0.89
C SER A 26 -8.86 -8.63 -0.02
N LEU A 27 -8.94 -8.23 1.24
CA LEU A 27 -7.94 -8.50 2.27
C LEU A 27 -8.60 -9.30 3.39
N VAL A 28 -7.86 -10.23 4.01
CA VAL A 28 -8.30 -10.92 5.23
C VAL A 28 -7.86 -10.17 6.49
N PRO A 29 -8.49 -10.40 7.65
CA PRO A 29 -8.05 -9.78 8.91
C PRO A 29 -6.57 -10.08 9.20
N GLY A 30 -5.80 -9.02 9.50
CA GLY A 30 -4.37 -9.11 9.78
C GLY A 30 -3.46 -9.21 8.54
N GLU A 31 -4.01 -9.27 7.33
CA GLU A 31 -3.19 -9.29 6.10
C GLU A 31 -2.53 -7.92 5.85
N ILE A 32 -1.21 -7.95 5.58
CA ILE A 32 -0.47 -6.82 5.04
C ILE A 32 0.08 -7.24 3.67
N ARG A 33 -0.38 -6.59 2.61
CA ARG A 33 0.03 -6.84 1.22
C ARG A 33 0.82 -5.66 0.67
N VAL A 34 1.88 -5.96 -0.10
CA VAL A 34 2.81 -4.98 -0.64
C VAL A 34 3.00 -5.23 -2.13
N CYS A 35 2.95 -4.17 -2.94
CA CYS A 35 3.28 -4.18 -4.35
C CYS A 35 4.55 -3.36 -4.61
N GLY A 36 5.42 -3.80 -5.54
CA GLY A 36 6.64 -3.07 -5.91
C GLY A 36 6.39 -1.76 -6.67
N GLY A 37 5.17 -1.56 -7.18
CA GLY A 37 4.76 -0.35 -7.90
C GLY A 37 3.27 -0.41 -8.30
N CYS A 38 2.78 0.68 -8.90
CA CYS A 38 1.42 0.76 -9.45
C CYS A 38 1.40 0.10 -10.83
N HIS A 39 0.76 -1.07 -10.97
CA HIS A 39 0.80 -1.94 -12.15
C HIS A 39 2.21 -2.49 -12.41
N GLY A 40 2.52 -3.61 -11.78
CA GLY A 40 3.84 -4.24 -11.79
C GLY A 40 4.47 -4.35 -13.18
N VAL A 41 5.79 -4.29 -13.20
CA VAL A 41 6.60 -4.45 -14.42
C VAL A 41 6.53 -5.91 -14.88
N ASN A 42 6.17 -6.13 -16.15
CA ASN A 42 6.26 -7.47 -16.74
C ASN A 42 7.73 -7.83 -17.00
N ASP A 43 8.44 -7.01 -17.79
CA ASP A 43 9.86 -7.20 -18.11
C ASP A 43 10.70 -5.98 -17.69
N VAL A 44 10.37 -4.80 -18.23
CA VAL A 44 11.01 -3.51 -17.90
C VAL A 44 9.99 -2.40 -17.67
N ASP A 45 10.35 -1.43 -16.83
CA ASP A 45 9.57 -0.24 -16.57
C ASP A 45 9.68 0.80 -17.72
N GLN A 46 9.09 1.98 -17.53
CA GLN A 46 9.12 3.06 -18.52
C GLN A 46 10.51 3.67 -18.75
N LEU A 47 11.47 3.39 -17.87
CA LEU A 47 12.88 3.80 -17.99
C LEU A 47 13.76 2.65 -18.51
N GLY A 48 13.19 1.50 -18.85
CA GLY A 48 13.93 0.31 -19.29
C GLY A 48 14.62 -0.45 -18.14
N LEU A 49 14.23 -0.19 -16.89
CA LEU A 49 14.79 -0.85 -15.72
C LEU A 49 13.96 -2.10 -15.36
N PRO A 50 14.57 -3.15 -14.81
CA PRO A 50 13.83 -4.30 -14.30
C PRO A 50 12.94 -3.90 -13.12
N GLY A 51 11.98 -4.76 -12.78
CA GLY A 51 11.13 -4.57 -11.61
C GLY A 51 11.95 -4.34 -10.32
N ALA A 52 11.39 -3.54 -9.41
CA ALA A 52 12.02 -3.19 -8.15
C ALA A 52 12.43 -4.43 -7.34
N SER A 53 13.73 -4.58 -7.08
CA SER A 53 14.32 -5.64 -6.24
C SER A 53 14.72 -5.17 -4.85
N ASN A 54 14.65 -3.86 -4.60
CA ASN A 54 14.96 -3.29 -3.30
C ASN A 54 13.89 -3.71 -2.27
N PRO A 55 14.29 -3.99 -1.02
CA PRO A 55 13.34 -4.23 0.06
C PRO A 55 12.37 -3.05 0.24
N PRO A 56 11.12 -3.28 0.68
CA PRO A 56 10.13 -2.23 0.89
C PRO A 56 10.46 -1.44 2.16
N ALA A 57 11.42 -0.52 2.07
CA ALA A 57 11.92 0.24 3.22
C ALA A 57 10.83 1.03 3.92
N ALA A 58 9.93 1.67 3.16
CA ALA A 58 8.80 2.42 3.70
C ALA A 58 7.86 1.54 4.54
N LEU A 59 7.60 0.30 4.12
CA LEU A 59 6.81 -0.64 4.92
C LEU A 59 7.53 -0.98 6.21
N ARG A 60 8.83 -1.30 6.16
CA ARG A 60 9.59 -1.60 7.39
C ARG A 60 9.53 -0.44 8.38
N THR A 61 9.70 0.79 7.90
CA THR A 61 9.58 1.99 8.72
C THR A 61 8.18 2.12 9.32
N LEU A 62 7.13 1.89 8.53
CA LEU A 62 5.75 1.91 9.02
C LEU A 62 5.50 0.85 10.10
N LEU A 63 5.99 -0.38 9.90
CA LEU A 63 5.86 -1.46 10.87
C LEU A 63 6.64 -1.19 12.16
N GLN A 64 7.82 -0.59 12.07
CA GLN A 64 8.61 -0.17 13.23
C GLN A 64 7.92 0.94 14.01
N HIS A 65 7.41 1.96 13.31
CA HIS A 65 6.60 3.01 13.91
C HIS A 65 5.38 2.39 14.60
N TRP A 66 4.64 1.52 13.92
CA TRP A 66 3.49 0.87 14.53
C TRP A 66 3.92 0.05 15.76
N GLN A 67 4.97 -0.77 15.70
CA GLN A 67 5.44 -1.52 16.87
C GLN A 67 5.75 -0.63 18.07
N GLN A 68 6.29 0.57 17.85
CA GLN A 68 6.60 1.54 18.90
C GLN A 68 5.35 2.26 19.44
N HIS A 69 4.34 2.45 18.60
CA HIS A 69 3.15 3.26 18.89
C HIS A 69 1.84 2.47 18.94
N ALA A 70 1.87 1.13 18.89
CA ALA A 70 0.68 0.27 18.75
C ALA A 70 -0.31 0.42 19.91
N GLY A 71 0.16 0.87 21.08
CA GLY A 71 -0.69 1.15 22.25
C GLY A 71 -1.39 2.51 22.19
N GLU A 72 -0.95 3.44 21.34
CA GLU A 72 -1.50 4.81 21.28
C GLU A 72 -2.64 4.91 20.24
N GLY A 73 -2.56 4.15 19.15
CA GLY A 73 -3.55 4.20 18.05
C GLY A 73 -4.88 3.48 18.30
N PHE A 74 -4.99 2.72 19.39
CA PHE A 74 -6.21 2.01 19.82
C PHE A 74 -6.57 2.29 21.29
N ALA A 75 -5.93 3.27 21.92
CA ALA A 75 -6.16 3.61 23.32
C ALA A 75 -7.63 3.93 23.62
N ASP A 76 -8.33 4.46 22.61
CA ASP A 76 -9.72 4.89 22.69
C ASP A 76 -10.70 3.87 22.08
N GLY A 77 -10.22 2.67 21.70
CA GLY A 77 -11.00 1.65 21.01
C GLY A 77 -11.02 1.81 19.48
N PHE A 78 -11.87 1.02 18.81
CA PHE A 78 -12.09 1.02 17.36
C PHE A 78 -13.36 1.78 16.94
N GLU A 79 -13.96 2.54 17.86
CA GLU A 79 -15.19 3.32 17.66
C GLU A 79 -14.91 4.70 17.03
#